data_AF-A0A7Y0N079-F1
#
_entry.id   AF-A0A7Y0N079-F1
#
_cell.length_a   1.000
_cell.length_b   1.000
_cell.length_c   1.000
_cell.angle_alpha   90.00
_cell.angle_beta   90.00
_cell.angle_gamma   90.00
#
_symmetry.space_group_name_H-M   'P 1'
#
loop_
_entity.id
_entity.type
_entity.pdbx_description
1 polymer ?
#
loop_
_entity_poly.entity_id
_entity_poly.type
_entity_poly.pdbx_seq_one_letter_code
_entity_poly.pdbx_strand_id
1 'polypeptide(L)'
;MSKLQPKPLLFFGLVEEMEVVIGYVSDVMELIELIDVNEYLSLRKQIIDVFQIGELYSFDSSKFGSNVEFGDISDAVRLTTFSIYPQSTPMNKPISVEERKLWCEKIMNNMDAAASCDY
;
A
#
# COMPACT_ATOMS: atom_id res chain seq x y z
N MET A 1 -19.87 21.84 18.29
CA MET A 1 -18.78 20.93 17.85
C MET A 1 -19.08 20.49 16.42
N SER A 2 -18.43 21.13 15.44
CA SER A 2 -18.56 20.70 14.05
C SER A 2 -17.82 19.37 13.91
N LYS A 3 -18.53 18.29 13.58
CA LYS A 3 -17.90 17.05 13.15
C LYS A 3 -17.20 17.41 11.83
N LEU A 4 -15.88 17.58 11.86
CA LEU A 4 -15.06 17.66 10.65
C LEU A 4 -15.41 16.43 9.82
N GLN A 5 -16.23 16.62 8.79
CA GLN A 5 -16.45 15.54 7.83
C GLN A 5 -15.08 15.26 7.22
N PRO A 6 -14.60 14.01 7.25
CA PRO A 6 -13.32 13.69 6.64
C PRO A 6 -13.36 14.18 5.19
N LYS A 7 -12.38 15.01 4.82
CA LYS A 7 -12.24 15.54 3.47
C LYS A 7 -12.31 14.33 2.52
N PRO A 8 -13.16 14.34 1.47
CA PRO A 8 -13.25 13.20 0.57
C PRO A 8 -11.86 12.95 -0.03
N LEU A 9 -11.34 11.74 0.21
CA LEU A 9 -10.10 11.31 -0.42
C LEU A 9 -10.41 11.06 -1.90
N LEU A 10 -9.67 11.77 -2.75
CA LEU A 10 -9.75 11.61 -4.20
C LEU A 10 -8.77 10.53 -4.61
N PHE A 11 -9.17 9.73 -5.60
CA PHE A 11 -8.37 8.64 -6.14
C PHE A 11 -6.93 9.07 -6.41
N PHE A 12 -6.73 10.13 -7.19
CA PHE A 12 -5.39 10.55 -7.58
C PHE A 12 -4.55 11.04 -6.39
N GLY A 13 -5.14 11.82 -5.48
CA GLY A 13 -4.44 12.27 -4.27
C GLY A 13 -4.01 11.10 -3.37
N LEU A 14 -4.84 10.05 -3.30
CA LEU A 14 -4.50 8.84 -2.55
C LEU A 14 -3.36 8.06 -3.23
N VAL A 15 -3.35 7.97 -4.56
CA VAL A 15 -2.23 7.38 -5.31
C VAL A 15 -0.93 8.15 -5.09
N GLU A 16 -0.98 9.49 -5.13
CA GLU A 16 0.20 10.34 -4.87
C GLU A 16 0.77 10.11 -3.46
N GLU A 17 -0.08 10.07 -2.43
CA GLU A 17 0.36 9.79 -1.06
C GLU A 17 0.96 8.38 -0.91
N MET A 18 0.39 7.37 -1.58
CA MET A 18 0.97 6.03 -1.59
C MET A 18 2.33 5.98 -2.29
N GLU A 19 2.51 6.64 -3.44
CA GLU A 19 3.80 6.68 -4.14
C GLU A 19 4.89 7.40 -3.32
N VAL A 20 4.50 8.36 -2.46
CA VAL A 20 5.44 8.94 -1.48
C VAL A 20 5.86 7.90 -0.44
N VAL A 21 4.94 7.07 0.05
CA VAL A 21 5.22 6.03 1.07
C VAL A 21 6.08 4.90 0.51
N ILE A 22 5.78 4.38 -0.68
CA ILE A 22 6.58 3.31 -1.31
C ILE A 22 7.84 3.84 -1.99
N GLY A 23 8.20 5.11 -1.77
CA GLY A 23 9.31 5.77 -2.42
C GLY A 23 9.07 5.94 -3.91
N TYR A 24 9.15 7.17 -4.40
CA TYR A 24 9.31 7.38 -5.83
C TYR A 24 10.72 6.89 -6.18
N VAL A 25 10.87 5.59 -6.48
CA VAL A 25 12.17 4.96 -6.68
C VAL A 25 12.79 5.55 -7.94
N SER A 26 13.60 6.58 -7.75
CA SER A 26 14.33 7.25 -8.84
C SER A 26 15.58 6.48 -9.24
N ASP A 27 16.04 5.57 -8.38
CA ASP A 27 17.18 4.70 -8.63
C ASP A 27 16.72 3.24 -8.66
N VAL A 28 16.75 2.62 -9.84
CA VAL A 28 16.34 1.22 -10.09
C VAL A 28 17.05 0.24 -9.14
N MET A 29 18.23 0.59 -8.63
CA MET A 29 18.97 -0.25 -7.69
C MET A 29 18.26 -0.44 -6.34
N GLU A 30 17.41 0.48 -5.91
CA GLU A 30 16.64 0.34 -4.65
C GLU A 30 15.54 -0.74 -4.77
N LEU A 31 15.14 -1.13 -5.99
CA LEU A 31 14.11 -2.16 -6.17
C LEU A 31 14.62 -3.56 -5.80
N ILE A 32 15.93 -3.82 -5.93
CA ILE A 32 16.53 -5.11 -5.55
C ILE A 32 17.08 -5.11 -4.11
N GLU A 33 16.85 -4.03 -3.36
CA GLU A 33 17.24 -3.94 -1.97
C GLU A 33 16.40 -4.89 -1.12
N LEU A 34 17.07 -5.72 -0.32
CA LEU A 34 16.40 -6.58 0.64
C LEU A 34 15.93 -5.75 1.83
N ILE A 35 14.69 -5.93 2.24
CA ILE A 35 14.12 -5.30 3.43
C ILE A 35 13.98 -6.30 4.56
N ASP A 36 14.08 -5.82 5.79
CA ASP A 36 13.80 -6.59 6.98
C ASP A 36 12.31 -6.55 7.39
N VAL A 37 11.94 -7.41 8.34
CA VAL A 37 10.56 -7.50 8.82
C VAL A 37 10.06 -6.20 9.47
N ASN A 38 10.94 -5.42 10.10
CA ASN A 38 10.55 -4.15 10.73
C ASN A 38 10.30 -3.07 9.69
N GLU A 39 11.12 -3.00 8.65
CA GLU A 39 10.93 -2.13 7.49
C GLU A 39 9.62 -2.45 6.79
N TYR A 40 9.34 -3.74 6.56
CA TYR A 40 8.07 -4.21 6.02
C TYR A 40 6.87 -3.81 6.89
N LEU A 41 6.93 -4.05 8.21
CA LEU A 41 5.85 -3.68 9.14
C LEU A 41 5.65 -2.16 9.21
N SER A 42 6.73 -1.39 9.13
CA SER A 42 6.69 0.08 9.06
C SER A 42 5.98 0.54 7.79
N LEU A 43 6.34 -0.03 6.64
CA LEU A 43 5.72 0.28 5.36
C LEU A 43 4.22 -0.05 5.34
N ARG A 44 3.83 -1.23 5.85
CA ARG A 44 2.41 -1.60 6.00
C ARG A 44 1.64 -0.55 6.78
N LYS A 45 2.17 -0.14 7.94
CA LYS A 45 1.52 0.85 8.79
C LYS A 45 1.34 2.18 8.06
N GLN A 46 2.38 2.66 7.40
CA GLN A 46 2.33 3.92 6.64
C GLN A 46 1.27 3.86 5.53
N ILE A 47 1.17 2.76 4.79
CA ILE A 47 0.13 2.57 3.78
C ILE A 47 -1.25 2.58 4.44
N ILE A 48 -1.47 1.83 5.53
CA ILE A 48 -2.76 1.82 6.23
C ILE A 48 -3.17 3.22 6.69
N ASP A 49 -2.22 4.01 7.21
CA ASP A 49 -2.44 5.38 7.67
C ASP A 49 -2.88 6.30 6.51
N VAL A 50 -2.29 6.15 5.31
CA VAL A 50 -2.68 6.88 4.09
C VAL A 50 -4.14 6.64 3.71
N PHE A 51 -4.66 5.42 3.90
CA PHE A 51 -6.06 5.11 3.62
C PHE A 51 -7.05 5.70 4.64
N GLN A 52 -6.58 6.15 5.81
CA GLN A 52 -7.40 6.73 6.88
C GLN A 52 -8.58 5.81 7.29
N ILE A 53 -8.32 4.51 7.37
CA ILE A 53 -9.33 3.49 7.69
C ILE A 53 -9.25 2.94 9.12
N GLY A 54 -8.28 3.43 9.92
CA GLY A 54 -7.97 2.91 11.24
C GLY A 54 -7.03 1.72 11.16
N GLU A 55 -7.25 0.71 11.99
CA GLU A 55 -6.43 -0.50 12.02
C GLU A 55 -6.98 -1.59 11.08
N LEU A 56 -6.06 -2.36 10.49
CA LEU A 56 -6.33 -3.60 9.75
C LEU A 56 -5.75 -4.80 10.52
N TYR A 57 -5.88 -5.99 9.94
CA TYR A 57 -5.31 -7.20 10.52
C TYR A 57 -3.78 -7.12 10.62
N SER A 58 -3.22 -7.75 11.66
CA SER A 58 -1.78 -7.84 11.87
C SER A 58 -1.15 -8.87 10.93
N PHE A 59 0.06 -8.58 10.45
CA PHE A 59 0.89 -9.57 9.77
C PHE A 59 1.56 -10.50 10.80
N ASP A 60 1.61 -11.78 10.47
CA ASP A 60 2.35 -12.78 11.25
C ASP A 60 3.82 -12.75 10.84
N SER A 61 4.66 -12.10 11.65
CA SER A 61 6.09 -11.92 11.37
C SER A 61 6.86 -13.23 11.21
N SER A 62 6.33 -14.36 11.68
CA SER A 62 6.97 -15.67 11.47
C SER A 62 6.89 -16.16 10.02
N LYS A 63 6.07 -15.52 9.18
CA LYS A 63 5.92 -15.81 7.76
C LYS A 63 6.80 -14.96 6.85
N PHE A 64 7.53 -14.00 7.42
CA PHE A 64 8.40 -13.14 6.62
C PHE A 64 9.54 -13.97 6.00
N GLY A 65 9.70 -13.88 4.68
CA GLY A 65 10.71 -14.60 3.93
C GLY A 65 12.13 -14.12 4.20
N SER A 66 13.13 -14.92 3.83
CA SER A 66 14.53 -14.56 4.07
C SER A 66 15.13 -13.59 3.05
N ASN A 67 14.52 -13.50 1.86
CA ASN A 67 14.98 -12.68 0.74
C ASN A 67 13.83 -11.84 0.16
N VAL A 68 13.29 -10.92 0.96
CA VAL A 68 12.19 -10.05 0.52
C VAL A 68 12.77 -8.78 -0.07
N GLU A 69 12.56 -8.56 -1.37
CA GLU A 69 12.99 -7.35 -2.07
C GLU A 69 11.96 -6.22 -1.94
N PHE A 70 12.41 -4.99 -1.78
CA PHE A 70 11.54 -3.82 -1.77
C PHE A 70 10.72 -3.69 -3.06
N GLY A 71 11.32 -4.07 -4.20
CA GLY A 71 10.70 -4.13 -5.51
C GLY A 71 9.43 -4.97 -5.51
N ASP A 72 9.49 -6.19 -4.99
CA ASP A 72 8.35 -7.10 -4.89
C ASP A 72 7.19 -6.48 -4.10
N ILE A 73 7.52 -5.79 -3.00
CA ILE A 73 6.51 -5.13 -2.15
C ILE A 73 5.91 -3.91 -2.85
N SER A 74 6.73 -3.07 -3.48
CA SER A 74 6.25 -1.89 -4.21
C SER A 74 5.40 -2.29 -5.44
N ASP A 75 5.76 -3.36 -6.13
CA ASP A 75 5.01 -3.91 -7.24
C ASP A 75 3.68 -4.49 -6.78
N ALA A 76 3.64 -5.18 -5.63
CA ALA A 76 2.39 -5.65 -5.04
C ALA A 76 1.40 -4.48 -4.82
N VAL A 77 1.87 -3.31 -4.38
CA VAL A 77 1.03 -2.11 -4.20
C VAL A 77 0.54 -1.57 -5.56
N ARG A 78 1.44 -1.38 -6.52
CA ARG A 78 1.12 -0.81 -7.84
C ARG A 78 0.21 -1.71 -8.65
N LEU A 79 0.53 -3.00 -8.74
CA LEU A 79 -0.29 -3.99 -9.46
C LEU A 79 -1.69 -4.10 -8.86
N THR A 80 -1.81 -4.08 -7.52
CA THR A 80 -3.13 -4.05 -6.87
C THR A 80 -3.93 -2.83 -7.30
N THR A 81 -3.30 -1.65 -7.28
CA THR A 81 -3.95 -0.40 -7.68
C THR A 81 -4.45 -0.46 -9.13
N PHE A 82 -3.60 -0.88 -10.07
CA PHE A 82 -3.98 -1.02 -11.48
C PHE A 82 -5.03 -2.11 -11.73
N SER A 83 -5.10 -3.12 -10.86
CA SER A 83 -6.14 -4.17 -10.95
C SER A 83 -7.53 -3.67 -10.54
N ILE A 84 -7.60 -2.69 -9.65
CA ILE A 84 -8.86 -2.14 -9.13
C ILE A 84 -9.30 -0.92 -9.95
N TYR A 85 -8.34 -0.10 -10.35
CA TYR A 85 -8.57 1.16 -11.05
C TYR A 85 -7.86 1.14 -12.42
N PRO A 86 -8.59 0.99 -13.53
CA PRO A 86 -8.00 1.07 -14.87
C PRO A 86 -7.47 2.49 -15.14
N GLN A 87 -6.60 2.63 -16.14
CA GLN A 87 -6.03 3.94 -16.56
C GLN A 87 -7.10 4.98 -16.94
N SER A 88 -8.32 4.56 -17.27
CA SER A 88 -9.45 5.43 -17.55
C SER A 88 -10.14 6.01 -16.30
N THR A 89 -9.68 5.65 -15.10
CA THR A 89 -10.26 6.14 -13.83
C THR A 89 -10.09 7.67 -13.73
N PRO A 90 -11.17 8.44 -13.53
CA PRO A 90 -11.06 9.89 -13.35
C PRO A 90 -10.18 10.25 -12.15
N MET A 91 -9.22 11.14 -12.33
CA MET A 91 -8.30 11.57 -11.28
C MET A 91 -9.03 12.12 -10.04
N ASN A 92 -10.13 12.83 -10.27
CA ASN A 92 -10.97 13.42 -9.23
C ASN A 92 -12.08 12.48 -8.73
N LYS A 93 -12.02 11.17 -9.02
CA LYS A 93 -13.00 10.21 -8.51
C LYS A 93 -12.93 10.20 -6.97
N PRO A 94 -14.03 10.53 -6.26
CA PRO A 94 -14.08 10.37 -4.81
C PRO A 94 -14.10 8.88 -4.46
N ILE A 95 -13.39 8.51 -3.39
CA ILE A 95 -13.35 7.13 -2.89
C ILE A 95 -14.00 7.07 -1.51
N SER A 96 -15.03 6.25 -1.38
CA SER A 96 -15.74 6.03 -0.11
C SER A 96 -14.83 5.39 0.96
N VAL A 97 -15.26 5.39 2.23
CA VAL A 97 -14.52 4.70 3.30
C VAL A 97 -14.48 3.19 3.03
N GLU A 98 -15.58 2.64 2.53
CA GLU A 98 -15.73 1.23 2.21
C GLU A 98 -14.81 0.81 1.06
N GLU A 99 -14.76 1.60 -0.02
CA GLU A 99 -13.81 1.36 -1.12
C GLU A 99 -12.35 1.47 -0.64
N ARG A 100 -12.04 2.42 0.25
CA ARG A 100 -10.71 2.55 0.85
C ARG A 100 -10.33 1.30 1.65
N LYS A 101 -11.23 0.77 2.46
CA LYS A 101 -11.00 -0.46 3.22
C LYS A 101 -10.71 -1.64 2.30
N LEU A 102 -11.55 -1.85 1.29
CA LEU A 102 -11.38 -2.94 0.32
C LEU A 102 -10.08 -2.83 -0.47
N TRP A 103 -9.71 -1.61 -0.87
CA TRP A 103 -8.48 -1.38 -1.60
C TRP A 103 -7.25 -1.63 -0.72
N CYS A 104 -7.22 -1.05 0.49
CA CYS A 104 -6.12 -1.27 1.43
C CYS A 104 -5.98 -2.74 1.80
N GLU A 105 -7.08 -3.45 2.07
CA GLU A 105 -7.08 -4.89 2.36
C GLU A 105 -6.49 -5.71 1.20
N LYS A 106 -6.84 -5.37 -0.05
CA LYS A 106 -6.22 -6.03 -1.23
C LYS A 106 -4.73 -5.74 -1.33
N ILE A 107 -4.30 -4.51 -1.05
CA ILE A 107 -2.88 -4.17 -1.03
C ILE A 107 -2.16 -4.98 0.04
N MET A 108 -2.67 -4.99 1.28
CA MET A 108 -2.08 -5.74 2.38
C MET A 108 -1.96 -7.22 2.05
N ASN A 109 -3.00 -7.84 1.47
CA ASN A 109 -2.95 -9.26 1.08
C ASN A 109 -1.86 -9.56 0.04
N ASN A 110 -1.70 -8.69 -0.96
CA ASN A 110 -0.68 -8.89 -2.00
C ASN A 110 0.73 -8.60 -1.46
N MET A 111 0.89 -7.58 -0.60
CA MET A 111 2.14 -7.34 0.11
C MET A 111 2.50 -8.50 1.04
N ASP A 112 1.53 -9.07 1.76
CA ASP A 112 1.73 -10.23 2.65
C ASP A 112 2.19 -11.45 1.86
N ALA A 113 1.59 -11.68 0.69
CA ALA A 113 1.97 -12.77 -0.19
C ALA A 113 3.41 -12.58 -0.72
N ALA A 114 3.75 -11.39 -1.20
CA ALA A 114 5.10 -11.06 -1.65
C ALA A 114 6.14 -11.21 -0.53
N ALA A 115 5.83 -10.73 0.67
CA ALA A 115 6.71 -10.83 1.84
C ALA A 115 6.84 -12.25 2.42
N SER A 116 5.98 -13.20 2.01
CA SER A 116 6.01 -14.59 2.49
C SER A 116 6.57 -15.59 1.47
N CYS A 117 6.94 -15.12 0.27
CA CYS A 117 7.56 -15.97 -0.74
C CYS A 117 9.06 -16.10 -0.46
N ASP A 118 9.51 -17.33 -0.22
CA ASP A 118 10.93 -17.68 -0.28
C ASP A 118 11.27 -18.07 -1.73
N TYR A 119 12.13 -17.30 -2.38
CA TYR A 119 12.74 -17.64 -3.67
C TYR A 119 14.04 -18.44 -3.50
#